data_AF-A0AAN7FCK2-F1
#
_entry.id   AF-A0AAN7FCK2-F1
#
_cell.length_a   1.000
_cell.length_b   1.000
_cell.length_c   1.000
_cell.angle_alpha   90.00
_cell.angle_beta   90.00
_cell.angle_gamma   90.00
#
_symmetry.space_group_name_H-M   'P 1'
#
loop_
_entity.id
_entity.type
_entity.pdbx_description
1 polymer ?
#
loop_
_entity_poly.entity_id
_entity_poly.type
_entity_poly.pdbx_seq_one_letter_code
_entity_poly.pdbx_strand_id
1 'polypeptide(L)'
;MLQSLASLPSLTIDDYGSLKISYGDEGHSISLYSTQGASNTSAVLLDTGNFVLQELNSDGTVKQDLWQSFDYPTDTLLPGMKLGVNKITGHNWTLRSWRSVVVPDFGSFSFGMNKDPKPGKEFVILWHGEAYWTGGFSNEKGYQLWSTNGFTLPDQRGAYYSFVKITNENETYFNYSSNDAIFPRLRINHLGNLYLCERRHDYTFIKDSAHIVDGDVFEFNESDNLTRVDCQNRCLNNCSCVAYASSKQDDIGCKIWTRVPSIEMSQNAPTIYFLEYKAKPNRWWIWLIVAVGGIIIILLCSLYYAKQKKHKAEGEREKKQKMLIQELAGNAIPSTVDDEGKKQNNDGKNSHEFHVFSFESIYVATSNFSTENKLGEGGFGPVYKGKLPNGQEIAIKRLSKSSAQGLVEFKNEAILIAKLQHTNLVSLLGFCIQE
;
A
#
# COMPACT_ATOMS: atom_id res chain seq x y z
N MET A 1 -55.94 -32.14 7.74
CA MET A 1 -56.19 -30.70 7.89
C MET A 1 -54.82 -30.04 7.91
N LEU A 2 -54.37 -29.53 6.76
CA LEU A 2 -53.09 -28.80 6.66
C LEU A 2 -53.27 -27.49 7.41
N GLN A 3 -52.55 -27.29 8.51
CA GLN A 3 -52.42 -25.98 9.13
C GLN A 3 -51.77 -25.06 8.09
N SER A 4 -52.49 -23.99 7.72
CA SER A 4 -51.94 -22.84 7.02
C SER A 4 -50.66 -22.42 7.74
N LEU A 5 -49.52 -22.51 7.05
CA LEU A 5 -48.29 -21.86 7.49
C LEU A 5 -48.59 -20.37 7.54
N ALA A 6 -48.61 -19.79 8.75
CA ALA A 6 -48.76 -18.36 8.92
C ALA A 6 -47.76 -17.64 7.99
N SER A 7 -48.27 -16.76 7.14
CA SER A 7 -47.46 -15.96 6.23
C SER A 7 -46.41 -15.19 7.02
N LEU A 8 -45.14 -15.45 6.69
CA LEU A 8 -44.04 -14.73 7.30
C LEU A 8 -44.11 -13.25 6.90
N PRO A 9 -43.78 -12.32 7.80
CA PRO A 9 -43.73 -10.91 7.47
C PRO A 9 -42.77 -10.66 6.30
N SER A 10 -43.21 -9.84 5.33
CA SER A 10 -42.44 -9.56 4.12
C SER A 10 -42.43 -8.06 3.81
N LEU A 11 -41.25 -7.53 3.49
CA LEU A 11 -41.09 -6.19 2.93
C LEU A 11 -41.32 -6.25 1.41
N THR A 12 -42.28 -5.49 0.91
CA THR A 12 -42.70 -5.53 -0.50
C THR A 12 -42.95 -4.13 -1.03
N ILE A 13 -42.73 -3.94 -2.34
CA ILE A 13 -43.27 -2.83 -3.11
C ILE A 13 -44.56 -3.33 -3.76
N ASP A 14 -45.65 -2.58 -3.64
CA ASP A 14 -46.92 -2.99 -4.24
C ASP A 14 -47.12 -2.47 -5.66
N ASP A 15 -48.25 -2.85 -6.28
CA ASP A 15 -48.58 -2.50 -7.66
C ASP A 15 -48.70 -0.98 -7.90
N TYR A 16 -48.81 -0.18 -6.83
CA TYR A 16 -48.82 1.28 -6.91
C TYR A 16 -47.42 1.87 -6.75
N GLY A 17 -46.39 1.06 -6.47
CA GLY A 17 -45.03 1.50 -6.19
C GLY A 17 -44.81 1.92 -4.74
N SER A 18 -45.75 1.62 -3.84
CA SER A 18 -45.67 1.95 -2.41
C SER A 18 -44.89 0.90 -1.63
N LEU A 19 -44.08 1.33 -0.67
CA LEU A 19 -43.24 0.47 0.16
C LEU A 19 -43.98 0.08 1.44
N LYS A 20 -44.19 -1.21 1.67
CA LYS A 20 -44.92 -1.71 2.85
C LYS A 20 -44.36 -3.00 3.43
N ILE A 21 -44.63 -3.21 4.71
CA ILE A 21 -44.38 -4.47 5.41
C ILE A 21 -45.73 -5.16 5.57
N SER A 22 -45.90 -6.31 4.91
CA SER A 22 -47.10 -7.16 5.03
C SER A 22 -46.87 -8.19 6.12
N TYR A 23 -47.85 -8.45 6.98
CA TYR A 23 -47.73 -9.41 8.08
C TYR A 23 -49.07 -10.08 8.39
N GLY A 24 -49.01 -11.37 8.75
CA GLY A 24 -50.17 -12.16 9.10
C GLY A 24 -51.08 -12.50 7.91
N ASP A 25 -51.98 -13.45 8.13
CA ASP A 25 -52.80 -14.04 7.06
C ASP A 25 -53.99 -13.17 6.63
N GLU A 26 -54.28 -12.10 7.37
CA GLU A 26 -55.44 -11.22 7.15
C GLU A 26 -55.14 -9.99 6.27
N GLY A 27 -53.97 -9.95 5.61
CA GLY A 27 -53.61 -8.82 4.73
C GLY A 27 -53.28 -7.53 5.47
N HIS A 28 -52.94 -7.62 6.77
CA HIS A 28 -52.46 -6.46 7.52
C HIS A 28 -51.13 -5.98 6.94
N SER A 29 -50.99 -4.66 6.78
CA SER A 29 -49.77 -4.06 6.29
C SER A 29 -49.46 -2.73 6.95
N ILE A 30 -48.16 -2.45 7.09
CA ILE A 30 -47.63 -1.17 7.56
C ILE A 30 -47.05 -0.47 6.33
N SER A 31 -47.65 0.65 5.92
CA SER A 31 -47.08 1.48 4.87
C SER A 31 -45.89 2.27 5.41
N LEU A 32 -44.72 2.08 4.81
CA LEU A 32 -43.53 2.89 5.08
C LEU A 32 -43.54 4.16 4.22
N TYR A 33 -44.03 4.04 2.99
CA TYR A 33 -44.21 5.16 2.07
C TYR A 33 -45.32 4.84 1.07
N SER A 34 -46.24 5.77 0.86
CA SER A 34 -47.34 5.67 -0.10
C SER A 34 -47.13 6.64 -1.25
N THR A 35 -47.12 6.12 -2.48
CA THR A 35 -47.09 6.93 -3.71
C THR A 35 -48.49 7.48 -4.01
N GLN A 36 -48.58 8.61 -4.72
CA GLN A 36 -49.84 9.21 -5.15
C GLN A 36 -50.36 8.67 -6.50
N GLY A 37 -49.74 7.60 -7.02
CA GLY A 37 -50.09 6.97 -8.30
C GLY A 37 -49.14 5.82 -8.63
N ALA A 38 -49.50 5.00 -9.62
CA ALA A 38 -48.66 3.89 -10.06
C ALA A 38 -47.35 4.42 -10.64
N SER A 39 -46.25 4.17 -9.94
CA SER A 39 -44.90 4.54 -10.36
C SER A 39 -44.02 3.29 -10.46
N ASN A 40 -43.11 3.28 -11.44
CA ASN A 40 -42.10 2.23 -11.54
C ASN A 40 -41.04 2.49 -10.47
N THR A 41 -41.09 1.77 -9.35
CA THR A 41 -40.20 2.02 -8.21
C THR A 41 -39.30 0.83 -7.91
N SER A 42 -38.14 1.13 -7.33
CA SER A 42 -37.17 0.15 -6.85
C SER A 42 -36.63 0.57 -5.50
N ALA A 43 -36.42 -0.38 -4.60
CA ALA A 43 -35.83 -0.14 -3.29
C ALA A 43 -34.39 -0.67 -3.27
N VAL A 44 -33.45 0.16 -2.84
CA VAL A 44 -32.01 -0.14 -2.86
C VAL A 44 -31.39 0.18 -1.50
N LEU A 45 -30.60 -0.76 -0.97
CA LEU A 45 -29.73 -0.51 0.16
C LEU A 45 -28.34 -0.09 -0.35
N LEU A 46 -27.96 1.16 -0.09
CA LEU A 46 -26.67 1.70 -0.49
C LEU A 46 -25.55 1.24 0.46
N ASP A 47 -24.31 1.30 -0.01
CA ASP A 47 -23.11 0.97 0.80
C ASP A 47 -22.95 1.85 2.04
N THR A 48 -23.56 3.05 2.02
CA THR A 48 -23.62 3.96 3.17
C THR A 48 -24.55 3.46 4.29
N GLY A 49 -25.37 2.45 4.02
CA GLY A 49 -26.46 1.98 4.89
C GLY A 49 -27.77 2.73 4.70
N ASN A 50 -27.86 3.67 3.75
CA ASN A 50 -29.11 4.34 3.42
C ASN A 50 -30.01 3.42 2.57
N PHE A 51 -31.22 3.15 3.04
CA PHE A 51 -32.23 2.42 2.31
C PHE A 51 -33.14 3.41 1.59
N VAL A 52 -33.17 3.36 0.26
CA VAL A 52 -33.80 4.38 -0.58
C VAL A 52 -34.84 3.73 -1.48
N LEU A 53 -36.02 4.36 -1.56
CA LEU A 53 -37.03 4.05 -2.57
C LEU A 53 -36.90 5.06 -3.72
N GLN A 54 -36.67 4.56 -4.91
CA GLN A 54 -36.37 5.35 -6.10
C GLN A 54 -37.47 5.16 -7.15
N GLU A 55 -37.86 6.25 -7.80
CA GLU A 55 -38.67 6.20 -9.02
C GLU A 55 -37.74 6.03 -10.23
N LEU A 56 -38.08 5.12 -11.14
CA LEU A 56 -37.31 4.81 -12.33
C LEU A 56 -38.00 5.33 -13.59
N ASN A 57 -37.19 5.78 -14.54
CA ASN A 57 -37.61 6.03 -15.91
C ASN A 57 -37.87 4.72 -16.65
N SER A 58 -38.49 4.79 -17.82
CA SER A 58 -38.77 3.61 -18.66
C SER A 58 -37.51 2.87 -19.14
N ASP A 59 -36.36 3.54 -19.14
CA ASP A 59 -35.05 2.98 -19.49
C ASP A 59 -34.31 2.35 -18.28
N GLY A 60 -34.92 2.39 -17.09
CA GLY A 60 -34.34 1.88 -15.85
C GLY A 60 -33.43 2.85 -15.10
N THR A 61 -33.23 4.07 -15.59
CA THR A 61 -32.45 5.10 -14.88
C THR A 61 -33.24 5.71 -13.73
N VAL A 62 -32.54 6.16 -12.67
CA VAL A 62 -33.17 6.81 -11.52
C VAL A 62 -33.69 8.19 -11.92
N LYS A 63 -35.00 8.39 -11.75
CA LYS A 63 -35.69 9.67 -11.98
C LYS A 63 -35.59 10.58 -10.76
N GLN A 64 -35.91 10.05 -9.59
CA GLN A 64 -35.82 10.75 -8.30
C GLN A 64 -35.88 9.78 -7.13
N ASP A 65 -35.34 10.21 -5.98
CA ASP A 65 -35.54 9.51 -4.71
C ASP A 65 -36.88 9.95 -4.11
N LEU A 66 -37.75 8.98 -3.80
CA LEU A 66 -39.09 9.22 -3.24
C LEU A 66 -39.06 9.22 -1.70
N TRP A 67 -38.23 8.36 -1.13
CA TRP A 67 -38.09 8.18 0.32
C TRP A 67 -36.70 7.63 0.65
N GLN A 68 -36.14 8.02 1.79
CA GLN A 68 -34.87 7.48 2.28
C GLN A 68 -34.89 7.27 3.80
N SER A 69 -34.27 6.19 4.26
CA SER A 69 -34.22 5.87 5.69
C SER A 69 -33.41 6.89 6.49
N PHE A 70 -32.43 7.55 5.86
CA PHE A 70 -31.61 8.58 6.52
C PHE A 70 -32.41 9.82 6.94
N ASP A 71 -33.60 10.05 6.37
CA ASP A 71 -34.50 11.10 6.83
C ASP A 71 -35.24 10.72 8.11
N TYR A 72 -35.28 9.44 8.47
CA TYR A 72 -36.00 8.91 9.63
C TYR A 72 -35.07 8.11 10.55
N PRO A 73 -34.05 8.76 11.15
CA PRO A 73 -33.17 8.10 12.10
C PRO A 73 -33.93 7.51 13.30
N THR A 74 -33.40 6.42 13.85
CA THR A 74 -33.86 5.83 15.10
C THR A 74 -33.00 6.34 16.26
N ASP A 75 -32.24 5.48 16.94
CA ASP A 75 -31.37 5.86 18.06
C ASP A 75 -29.92 6.10 17.64
N THR A 76 -29.65 6.01 16.33
CA THR A 76 -28.31 5.94 15.76
C THR A 76 -28.13 6.93 14.62
N LEU A 77 -27.03 7.68 14.64
CA LEU A 77 -26.52 8.49 13.54
C LEU A 77 -25.31 7.78 12.92
N LEU A 78 -25.35 7.54 11.62
CA LEU A 78 -24.27 6.96 10.81
C LEU A 78 -23.47 8.06 10.08
N PRO A 79 -22.25 7.77 9.59
CA PRO A 79 -21.52 8.70 8.76
C PRO A 79 -22.34 9.12 7.54
N GLY A 80 -22.37 10.43 7.25
CA GLY A 80 -23.17 11.01 6.16
C GLY A 80 -24.64 11.29 6.51
N MET A 81 -25.18 10.77 7.61
CA MET A 81 -26.51 11.15 8.09
C MET A 81 -26.55 12.58 8.61
N LYS A 82 -27.72 13.21 8.53
CA LYS A 82 -27.97 14.56 9.02
C LYS A 82 -28.64 14.50 10.40
N LEU A 83 -28.21 15.37 11.31
CA LEU A 83 -28.89 15.66 12.56
C LEU A 83 -29.15 17.15 12.62
N GLY A 84 -30.41 17.59 12.61
CA GLY A 84 -30.72 19.02 12.49
C GLY A 84 -32.09 19.28 11.92
N VAL A 85 -32.22 20.35 11.14
CA VAL A 85 -33.49 20.81 10.59
C VAL A 85 -33.38 21.19 9.12
N ASN A 86 -34.34 20.71 8.33
CA ASN A 86 -34.65 21.24 7.01
C ASN A 86 -35.57 22.46 7.19
N LYS A 87 -35.10 23.64 6.82
CA LYS A 87 -35.82 24.92 6.97
C LYS A 87 -36.94 25.10 5.96
N ILE A 88 -36.90 24.40 4.84
CA ILE A 88 -37.94 24.44 3.80
C ILE A 88 -39.13 23.58 4.21
N THR A 89 -38.87 22.31 4.55
CA THR A 89 -39.95 21.35 4.87
C THR A 89 -40.34 21.38 6.35
N GLY A 90 -39.52 21.98 7.21
CA GLY A 90 -39.68 21.93 8.67
C GLY A 90 -39.29 20.57 9.29
N HIS A 91 -38.80 19.63 8.48
CA HIS A 91 -38.41 18.29 8.93
C HIS A 91 -37.23 18.35 9.89
N ASN A 92 -37.32 17.61 11.00
CA ASN A 92 -36.24 17.54 11.99
C ASN A 92 -35.62 16.14 11.98
N TRP A 93 -34.32 16.08 11.73
CA TRP A 93 -33.54 14.87 11.92
C TRP A 93 -33.06 14.81 13.38
N THR A 94 -33.68 13.95 14.18
CA THR A 94 -33.36 13.76 15.60
C THR A 94 -33.22 12.28 15.93
N LEU A 95 -32.30 11.94 16.83
CA LEU A 95 -32.22 10.58 17.35
C LEU A 95 -33.21 10.40 18.49
N ARG A 96 -33.78 9.21 18.59
CA ARG A 96 -34.68 8.82 19.67
C ARG A 96 -34.21 7.52 20.28
N SER A 97 -34.00 7.52 21.60
CA SER A 97 -33.53 6.32 22.29
C SER A 97 -34.53 5.19 22.13
N TRP A 98 -34.06 3.96 22.23
CA TRP A 98 -34.95 2.84 22.49
C TRP A 98 -35.62 2.98 23.86
N ARG A 99 -36.78 2.34 24.01
CA ARG A 99 -37.52 2.26 25.29
C ARG A 99 -36.74 1.49 26.33
N SER A 100 -36.04 0.45 25.91
CA SER A 100 -35.10 -0.32 26.74
C SER A 100 -34.01 -0.90 25.86
N VAL A 101 -33.08 -1.65 26.45
CA VAL A 101 -32.04 -2.37 25.71
C VAL A 101 -32.55 -3.44 24.73
N VAL A 102 -33.79 -3.92 24.89
CA VAL A 102 -34.37 -5.02 24.10
C VAL A 102 -35.65 -4.64 23.37
N VAL A 103 -36.28 -3.53 23.75
CA VAL A 103 -37.48 -3.02 23.09
C VAL A 103 -37.09 -1.83 22.21
N PRO A 104 -37.01 -2.01 20.87
CA PRO A 104 -36.56 -0.97 19.94
C PRO A 104 -37.60 0.11 19.67
N ASP A 105 -38.75 0.05 20.33
CA ASP A 105 -39.74 1.11 20.30
C ASP A 105 -39.21 2.40 20.92
N PHE A 106 -39.86 3.53 20.64
CA PHE A 106 -39.42 4.83 21.10
C PHE A 106 -39.39 4.95 22.62
N GLY A 107 -38.25 5.37 23.14
CA GLY A 107 -38.02 5.68 24.54
C GLY A 107 -38.24 7.15 24.91
N SER A 108 -37.86 7.46 26.14
CA SER A 108 -38.08 8.76 26.78
C SER A 108 -37.11 9.86 26.32
N PHE A 109 -35.97 9.49 25.74
CA PHE A 109 -34.92 10.45 25.38
C PHE A 109 -34.85 10.70 23.88
N SER A 110 -34.60 11.95 23.50
CA SER A 110 -34.27 12.32 22.13
C SER A 110 -33.09 13.27 22.08
N PHE A 111 -32.24 13.12 21.08
CA PHE A 111 -31.08 13.98 20.84
C PHE A 111 -31.19 14.68 19.50
N GLY A 112 -30.88 15.98 19.47
CA GLY A 112 -30.94 16.77 18.26
C GLY A 112 -30.23 18.11 18.40
N MET A 113 -30.35 18.92 17.33
CA MET A 113 -29.90 20.31 17.37
C MET A 113 -30.98 21.20 18.00
N ASN A 114 -30.54 22.19 18.76
CA ASN A 114 -31.40 23.23 19.27
C ASN A 114 -31.86 24.13 18.11
N LYS A 115 -33.16 24.44 18.05
CA LYS A 115 -33.75 25.25 16.97
C LYS A 115 -33.24 26.69 17.00
N ASP A 116 -33.06 27.24 18.20
CA ASP A 116 -32.54 28.60 18.45
C ASP A 116 -31.29 28.51 19.35
N PRO A 117 -30.14 28.08 18.80
CA PRO A 117 -28.98 27.78 19.60
C PRO A 117 -28.31 29.06 20.11
N LYS A 118 -28.17 29.15 21.44
CA LYS A 118 -27.19 30.07 22.06
C LYS A 118 -25.78 29.51 21.81
N PRO A 119 -24.74 30.34 21.68
CA PRO A 119 -23.36 29.86 21.56
C PRO A 119 -23.03 28.86 22.68
N GLY A 120 -22.52 27.68 22.31
CA GLY A 120 -22.21 26.60 23.26
C GLY A 120 -23.42 25.76 23.72
N LYS A 121 -24.60 25.97 23.12
CA LYS A 121 -25.84 25.20 23.36
C LYS A 121 -26.53 24.80 22.05
N GLU A 122 -25.72 24.42 21.06
CA GLU A 122 -26.17 23.99 19.74
C GLU A 122 -26.92 22.64 19.75
N PHE A 123 -26.69 21.80 20.74
CA PHE A 123 -27.29 20.48 20.88
C PHE A 123 -28.12 20.36 22.16
N VAL A 124 -29.11 19.49 22.11
CA VAL A 124 -30.02 19.22 23.22
C VAL A 124 -30.35 17.74 23.32
N ILE A 125 -30.38 17.22 24.54
CA ILE A 125 -31.08 15.98 24.89
C ILE A 125 -32.35 16.37 25.60
N LEU A 126 -33.49 15.90 25.08
CA LEU A 126 -34.80 16.06 25.69
C LEU A 126 -35.16 14.76 26.42
N TRP A 127 -35.75 14.89 27.59
CA TRP A 127 -36.41 13.81 28.33
C TRP A 127 -37.91 14.13 28.37
N HIS A 128 -38.73 13.30 27.73
CA HIS A 128 -40.17 13.56 27.56
C HIS A 128 -40.51 14.95 26.97
N GLY A 129 -39.63 15.47 26.10
CA GLY A 129 -39.80 16.78 25.46
C GLY A 129 -39.20 17.95 26.24
N GLU A 130 -38.82 17.75 27.51
CA GLU A 130 -38.18 18.76 28.35
C GLU A 130 -36.65 18.69 28.24
N ALA A 131 -35.98 19.84 28.28
CA ALA A 131 -34.53 19.90 28.16
C ALA A 131 -33.85 19.24 29.37
N TYR A 132 -33.24 18.06 29.14
CA TYR A 132 -32.48 17.31 30.12
C TYR A 132 -31.01 17.73 30.13
N TRP A 133 -30.45 17.99 28.95
CA TRP A 133 -29.06 18.41 28.78
C TRP A 133 -28.90 19.29 27.54
N THR A 134 -27.96 20.23 27.59
CA THR A 134 -27.56 21.05 26.44
C THR A 134 -26.04 21.08 26.33
N GLY A 135 -25.52 21.08 25.10
CA GLY A 135 -24.08 21.23 24.85
C GLY A 135 -23.82 21.85 23.48
N GLY A 136 -22.56 22.03 23.15
CA GLY A 136 -22.19 22.83 21.98
C GLY A 136 -20.78 22.63 21.48
N PHE A 137 -20.44 23.38 20.43
CA PHE A 137 -19.08 23.41 19.89
C PHE A 137 -18.21 24.40 20.69
N SER A 138 -16.99 24.02 21.07
CA SER A 138 -16.02 24.98 21.63
C SER A 138 -15.24 25.65 20.49
N ASN A 139 -15.12 26.98 20.55
CA ASN A 139 -14.61 27.82 19.45
C ASN A 139 -13.08 27.83 19.32
N GLU A 140 -12.34 27.04 20.10
CA GLU A 140 -10.89 26.95 19.96
C GLU A 140 -10.53 25.60 19.32
N LYS A 141 -10.27 25.62 18.01
CA LYS A 141 -9.64 24.53 17.24
C LYS A 141 -10.37 23.17 17.24
N GLY A 142 -11.70 23.16 17.19
CA GLY A 142 -12.45 21.91 16.98
C GLY A 142 -12.37 20.90 18.13
N TYR A 143 -11.84 21.31 19.29
CA TYR A 143 -11.83 20.49 20.49
C TYR A 143 -13.21 20.51 21.14
N GLN A 144 -13.75 19.34 21.44
CA GLN A 144 -15.05 19.20 22.11
C GLN A 144 -14.84 18.69 23.54
N LEU A 145 -14.92 19.57 24.54
CA LEU A 145 -15.09 19.18 25.93
C LEU A 145 -16.59 19.13 26.25
N TRP A 146 -17.18 17.94 26.34
CA TRP A 146 -18.55 17.79 26.85
C TRP A 146 -18.51 17.44 28.35
N SER A 147 -17.80 18.21 29.17
CA SER A 147 -17.88 18.01 30.63
C SER A 147 -19.21 18.54 31.13
N THR A 148 -20.16 17.65 31.44
CA THR A 148 -20.60 17.49 32.83
C THR A 148 -21.30 16.16 33.13
N ASN A 149 -21.45 15.24 32.16
CA ASN A 149 -22.05 13.90 32.38
C ASN A 149 -21.22 12.74 31.76
N GLY A 150 -19.90 12.90 31.65
CA GLY A 150 -19.00 11.80 31.25
C GLY A 150 -18.89 11.55 29.75
N PHE A 151 -19.32 12.47 28.90
CA PHE A 151 -19.05 12.39 27.48
C PHE A 151 -17.84 13.25 27.12
N THR A 152 -16.91 12.68 26.37
CA THR A 152 -15.99 13.43 25.52
C THR A 152 -16.03 12.65 24.22
N LEU A 153 -16.29 13.31 23.07
CA LEU A 153 -15.92 12.66 21.81
C LEU A 153 -14.45 12.27 21.97
N PRO A 154 -14.04 11.06 21.59
CA PRO A 154 -12.67 10.63 21.75
C PRO A 154 -11.77 11.75 21.24
N ASP A 155 -10.88 12.16 22.13
CA ASP A 155 -9.84 13.15 21.89
C ASP A 155 -9.32 12.95 20.45
N GLN A 156 -9.30 14.01 19.64
CA GLN A 156 -8.81 14.02 18.25
C GLN A 156 -7.32 13.63 18.15
N ARG A 157 -6.74 12.96 19.15
CA ARG A 157 -5.42 12.31 19.11
C ARG A 157 -5.27 11.29 17.97
N GLY A 158 -6.34 10.94 17.25
CA GLY A 158 -6.27 10.18 16.01
C GLY A 158 -7.24 10.72 14.94
N ALA A 159 -6.69 11.08 13.78
CA ALA A 159 -7.33 11.69 12.61
C ALA A 159 -8.41 10.84 11.88
N TYR A 160 -9.32 10.18 12.61
CA TYR A 160 -10.26 9.20 12.04
C TYR A 160 -11.68 9.74 11.78
N TYR A 161 -12.06 10.84 12.42
CA TYR A 161 -13.41 11.42 12.32
C TYR A 161 -13.36 12.93 12.09
N SER A 162 -14.15 13.40 11.13
CA SER A 162 -14.37 14.82 10.92
C SER A 162 -15.82 15.16 11.23
N PHE A 163 -16.02 16.05 12.19
CA PHE A 163 -17.33 16.54 12.61
C PHE A 163 -17.56 17.90 11.99
N VAL A 164 -18.69 18.08 11.32
CA VAL A 164 -18.98 19.34 10.62
C VAL A 164 -20.41 19.79 10.95
N LYS A 165 -20.55 21.09 11.20
CA LYS A 165 -21.83 21.77 11.22
C LYS A 165 -21.98 22.51 9.89
N ILE A 166 -23.07 22.22 9.19
CA ILE A 166 -23.41 22.87 7.93
C ILE A 166 -24.66 23.72 8.17
N THR A 167 -24.63 24.95 7.67
CA THR A 167 -25.75 25.89 7.78
C THR A 167 -25.83 26.67 6.48
N ASN A 168 -26.94 26.51 5.75
CA ASN A 168 -27.25 27.25 4.53
C ASN A 168 -28.70 27.77 4.60
N GLU A 169 -29.22 28.34 3.50
CA GLU A 169 -30.58 28.87 3.44
C GLU A 169 -31.66 27.79 3.61
N ASN A 170 -31.38 26.56 3.17
CA ASN A 170 -32.35 25.46 3.12
C ASN A 170 -32.33 24.59 4.37
N GLU A 171 -31.17 24.43 5.02
CA GLU A 171 -30.97 23.47 6.10
C GLU A 171 -29.86 23.89 7.07
N THR A 172 -30.02 23.44 8.32
CA THR A 172 -28.98 23.48 9.35
C THR A 172 -28.84 22.09 9.91
N TYR A 173 -27.67 21.46 9.76
CA TYR A 173 -27.44 20.13 10.29
C TYR A 173 -26.01 19.91 10.72
N PHE A 174 -25.87 18.94 11.60
CA PHE A 174 -24.64 18.31 12.00
C PHE A 174 -24.52 16.98 11.30
N ASN A 175 -23.32 16.69 10.78
CA ASN A 175 -22.96 15.36 10.34
C ASN A 175 -21.51 15.08 10.70
N TYR A 176 -21.10 13.84 10.43
CA TYR A 176 -19.70 13.46 10.55
C TYR A 176 -19.32 12.46 9.47
N SER A 177 -18.03 12.45 9.14
CA SER A 177 -17.41 11.50 8.22
C SER A 177 -16.34 10.70 8.95
N SER A 178 -16.02 9.52 8.40
CA SER A 178 -14.97 8.65 8.90
C SER A 178 -14.12 8.11 7.75
N ASN A 179 -12.87 7.73 8.04
CA ASN A 179 -12.05 6.98 7.10
C ASN A 179 -12.62 5.55 6.94
N ASP A 180 -12.63 5.02 5.72
CA ASP A 180 -13.28 3.75 5.32
C ASP A 180 -12.92 2.50 6.16
N ALA A 181 -11.85 2.57 6.95
CA ALA A 181 -11.43 1.48 7.84
C ALA A 181 -12.29 1.34 9.13
N ILE A 182 -13.08 2.35 9.49
CA ILE A 182 -13.88 2.35 10.73
C ILE A 182 -15.32 2.79 10.39
N PHE A 183 -16.30 2.05 10.92
CA PHE A 183 -17.73 2.39 10.84
C PHE A 183 -18.25 2.86 12.21
N PRO A 184 -17.89 4.08 12.66
CA PRO A 184 -18.39 4.65 13.90
C PRO A 184 -19.90 4.94 13.83
N ARG A 185 -20.61 4.70 14.92
CA ARG A 185 -22.05 4.95 15.05
C ARG A 185 -22.30 5.77 16.29
N LEU A 186 -22.75 7.01 16.16
CA LEU A 186 -23.15 7.83 17.31
C LEU A 186 -24.55 7.38 17.75
N ARG A 187 -24.70 6.93 19.00
CA ARG A 187 -25.97 6.41 19.52
C ARG A 187 -26.38 7.10 20.82
N ILE A 188 -27.70 7.18 21.05
CA ILE A 188 -28.29 7.51 22.34
C ILE A 188 -28.94 6.25 22.94
N ASN A 189 -28.57 5.86 24.16
CA ASN A 189 -29.22 4.72 24.83
C ASN A 189 -30.49 5.11 25.57
N HIS A 190 -31.22 4.11 26.06
CA HIS A 190 -32.45 4.24 26.85
C HIS A 190 -32.28 5.02 28.17
N LEU A 191 -31.05 5.25 28.64
CA LEU A 191 -30.74 6.06 29.83
C LEU A 191 -30.43 7.53 29.48
N GLY A 192 -30.48 7.90 28.21
CA GLY A 192 -30.17 9.26 27.75
C GLY A 192 -28.66 9.52 27.57
N ASN A 193 -27.82 8.49 27.64
CA ASN A 193 -26.38 8.63 27.41
C ASN A 193 -26.09 8.56 25.91
N LEU A 194 -25.32 9.52 25.42
CA LEU A 194 -24.70 9.47 24.10
C LEU A 194 -23.39 8.70 24.15
N TYR A 195 -23.07 7.95 23.11
CA TYR A 195 -21.79 7.25 22.98
C TYR A 195 -21.47 7.01 21.50
N LEU A 196 -20.18 7.07 21.15
CA LEU A 196 -19.70 6.68 19.83
C LEU A 196 -19.35 5.20 19.86
N CYS A 197 -19.95 4.43 18.97
CA CYS A 197 -19.71 3.00 18.85
C CYS A 197 -18.85 2.68 17.64
N GLU A 198 -17.68 2.12 17.86
CA GLU A 198 -16.78 1.66 16.81
C GLU A 198 -16.87 0.14 16.68
N ARG A 199 -16.75 -0.39 15.46
CA ARG A 199 -16.59 -1.84 15.27
C ARG A 199 -15.22 -2.24 15.82
N ARG A 200 -15.23 -3.03 16.89
CA ARG A 200 -14.07 -3.31 17.74
C ARG A 200 -13.09 -4.34 17.15
N HIS A 201 -12.61 -4.14 15.92
CA HIS A 201 -11.64 -5.07 15.29
C HIS A 201 -10.29 -5.11 16.03
N ASP A 202 -9.94 -4.04 16.72
CA ASP A 202 -8.69 -3.92 17.49
C ASP A 202 -8.89 -4.24 18.98
N TYR A 203 -9.97 -4.94 19.35
CA TYR A 203 -10.19 -5.37 20.73
C TYR A 203 -10.03 -6.88 20.84
N THR A 204 -9.54 -7.31 22.00
CA THR A 204 -9.45 -8.71 22.41
C THR A 204 -10.23 -8.92 23.69
N PHE A 205 -10.39 -10.17 24.10
CA PHE A 205 -10.98 -10.51 25.38
C PHE A 205 -9.94 -11.15 26.29
N ILE A 206 -9.80 -10.62 27.50
CA ILE A 206 -9.09 -11.31 28.59
C ILE A 206 -10.12 -12.14 29.34
N LYS A 207 -9.77 -13.40 29.61
CA LYS A 207 -10.56 -14.26 30.49
C LYS A 207 -10.15 -14.03 31.94
N ASP A 208 -11.13 -13.90 32.83
CA ASP A 208 -10.92 -13.90 34.27
C ASP A 208 -12.00 -14.73 34.96
N SER A 209 -11.70 -15.27 36.14
CA SER A 209 -12.66 -16.05 36.94
C SER A 209 -13.16 -15.16 38.07
N ALA A 210 -14.36 -14.61 37.90
CA ALA A 210 -14.90 -13.66 38.85
C ALA A 210 -16.42 -13.65 38.92
N HIS A 211 -16.94 -13.19 40.06
CA HIS A 211 -18.35 -12.84 40.21
C HIS A 211 -18.52 -11.33 40.02
N ILE A 212 -19.41 -10.94 39.11
CA ILE A 212 -19.84 -9.55 38.99
C ILE A 212 -21.02 -9.39 39.96
N VAL A 213 -20.79 -8.63 41.04
CA VAL A 213 -21.73 -8.48 42.16
C VAL A 213 -22.75 -7.38 41.89
N ASP A 214 -22.32 -6.35 41.18
CA ASP A 214 -23.13 -5.25 40.71
C ASP A 214 -22.76 -5.00 39.24
N GLY A 215 -23.76 -4.87 38.36
CA GLY A 215 -23.54 -4.73 36.92
C GLY A 215 -24.79 -4.97 36.08
N ASP A 216 -24.92 -4.19 35.00
CA ASP A 216 -26.01 -4.34 34.04
C ASP A 216 -25.75 -5.58 33.18
N VAL A 217 -26.44 -6.68 33.49
CA VAL A 217 -26.30 -7.97 32.80
C VAL A 217 -27.52 -8.30 31.96
N PHE A 218 -27.28 -8.79 30.76
CA PHE A 218 -28.29 -9.31 29.85
C PHE A 218 -28.11 -10.80 29.66
N GLU A 219 -29.11 -11.57 30.07
CA GLU A 219 -29.15 -13.02 29.92
C GLU A 219 -30.06 -13.39 28.74
N PHE A 220 -29.48 -14.04 27.73
CA PHE A 220 -30.20 -14.52 26.55
C PHE A 220 -30.62 -15.97 26.79
N ASN A 221 -31.94 -16.24 26.81
CA ASN A 221 -32.49 -17.53 27.20
C ASN A 221 -32.80 -18.45 26.00
N GLU A 222 -32.15 -19.62 26.00
CA GLU A 222 -32.49 -20.97 25.47
C GLU A 222 -33.12 -21.23 24.08
N SER A 223 -33.59 -20.26 23.30
CA SER A 223 -34.10 -20.57 21.94
C SER A 223 -33.00 -20.72 20.87
N ASP A 224 -31.88 -20.05 21.09
CA ASP A 224 -30.73 -20.09 20.20
C ASP A 224 -29.64 -20.90 20.92
N ASN A 225 -29.18 -22.03 20.37
CA ASN A 225 -27.96 -22.74 20.80
C ASN A 225 -26.72 -21.86 20.58
N LEU A 226 -26.66 -20.70 21.23
CA LEU A 226 -25.61 -19.71 21.11
C LEU A 226 -24.37 -20.26 21.77
N THR A 227 -23.34 -20.43 20.95
CA THR A 227 -22.02 -20.81 21.42
C THR A 227 -21.30 -19.60 22.02
N ARG A 228 -20.21 -19.87 22.73
CA ARG A 228 -19.28 -18.83 23.18
C ARG A 228 -18.84 -17.88 22.05
N VAL A 229 -18.63 -18.39 20.84
CA VAL A 229 -18.22 -17.58 19.68
C VAL A 229 -19.33 -16.62 19.25
N ASP A 230 -20.59 -17.07 19.31
CA ASP A 230 -21.74 -16.23 19.03
C ASP A 230 -21.89 -15.12 20.08
N CYS A 231 -21.66 -15.44 21.35
CA CYS A 231 -21.58 -14.45 22.42
C CYS A 231 -20.49 -13.40 22.20
N GLN A 232 -19.30 -13.85 21.83
CA GLN A 232 -18.18 -12.98 21.50
C GLN A 232 -18.56 -12.02 20.37
N ASN A 233 -19.14 -12.54 19.28
CA ASN A 233 -19.56 -11.73 18.14
C ASN A 233 -20.69 -10.77 18.52
N ARG A 234 -21.66 -11.19 19.33
CA ARG A 234 -22.71 -10.30 19.85
C ARG A 234 -22.12 -9.19 20.70
N CYS A 235 -21.18 -9.49 21.58
CA CYS A 235 -20.49 -8.48 22.39
C CYS A 235 -19.65 -7.51 21.54
N LEU A 236 -18.92 -8.00 20.53
CA LEU A 236 -18.14 -7.14 19.61
C LEU A 236 -19.03 -6.22 18.77
N ASN A 237 -20.25 -6.66 18.45
CA ASN A 237 -21.24 -5.86 17.71
C ASN A 237 -22.10 -4.97 18.62
N ASN A 238 -22.15 -5.28 19.93
CA ASN A 238 -22.82 -4.48 20.94
C ASN A 238 -21.84 -3.49 21.58
N CYS A 239 -22.00 -2.24 21.18
CA CYS A 239 -21.24 -1.09 21.62
C CYS A 239 -21.16 -0.89 23.14
N SER A 240 -22.23 -1.25 23.84
CA SER A 240 -22.31 -1.11 25.29
C SER A 240 -21.65 -2.28 26.00
N CYS A 241 -21.35 -3.39 25.30
CA CYS A 241 -20.72 -4.55 25.92
C CYS A 241 -19.34 -4.20 26.46
N VAL A 242 -19.07 -4.62 27.69
CA VAL A 242 -17.76 -4.55 28.35
C VAL A 242 -17.25 -5.93 28.74
N ALA A 243 -18.14 -6.92 28.88
CA ALA A 243 -17.78 -8.31 29.12
C ALA A 243 -18.88 -9.26 28.64
N TYR A 244 -18.53 -10.53 28.42
CA TYR A 244 -19.51 -11.60 28.19
C TYR A 244 -19.11 -12.91 28.86
N ALA A 245 -20.07 -13.82 29.04
CA ALA A 245 -19.85 -15.18 29.53
C ALA A 245 -20.94 -16.11 28.98
N SER A 246 -20.70 -17.41 29.06
CA SER A 246 -21.73 -18.42 28.82
C SER A 246 -22.75 -18.39 29.96
N SER A 247 -24.05 -18.54 29.65
CA SER A 247 -25.10 -18.54 30.68
C SER A 247 -25.04 -19.76 31.58
N LYS A 248 -24.75 -20.92 30.97
CA LYS A 248 -24.69 -22.24 31.59
C LYS A 248 -23.28 -22.79 31.59
N GLN A 249 -23.03 -23.78 32.45
CA GLN A 249 -21.75 -24.51 32.51
C GLN A 249 -21.41 -25.28 31.22
N ASP A 250 -22.40 -25.62 30.40
CA ASP A 250 -22.22 -26.35 29.12
C ASP A 250 -21.86 -25.44 27.92
N ASP A 251 -21.42 -24.20 28.17
CA ASP A 251 -21.11 -23.19 27.13
C ASP A 251 -22.32 -22.78 26.24
N ILE A 252 -23.54 -22.97 26.77
CA ILE A 252 -24.79 -22.64 26.09
C ILE A 252 -25.40 -21.38 26.71
N GLY A 253 -25.89 -20.50 25.82
CA GLY A 253 -26.56 -19.26 26.19
C GLY A 253 -25.57 -18.15 26.52
N CYS A 254 -26.08 -16.92 26.66
CA CYS A 254 -25.23 -15.75 26.68
C CYS A 254 -25.54 -14.81 27.84
N LYS A 255 -24.51 -14.41 28.60
CA LYS A 255 -24.54 -13.29 29.53
C LYS A 255 -23.66 -12.18 28.97
N ILE A 256 -24.21 -11.00 28.77
CA ILE A 256 -23.48 -9.83 28.28
C ILE A 256 -23.62 -8.70 29.30
N TRP A 257 -22.49 -8.17 29.76
CA TRP A 257 -22.46 -7.02 30.66
C TRP A 257 -22.23 -5.73 29.90
N THR A 258 -23.00 -4.69 30.23
CA THR A 258 -22.78 -3.33 29.71
C THR A 258 -22.11 -2.39 30.70
N ARG A 259 -22.03 -2.81 31.97
CA ARG A 259 -21.33 -2.09 33.03
C ARG A 259 -20.81 -3.12 34.04
N VAL A 260 -19.57 -2.94 34.49
CA VAL A 260 -18.98 -3.76 35.56
C VAL A 260 -18.43 -2.84 36.65
N PRO A 261 -19.25 -2.42 37.63
CA PRO A 261 -18.84 -1.57 38.74
C PRO A 261 -18.04 -2.30 39.84
N SER A 262 -18.27 -3.61 40.09
CA SER A 262 -17.52 -4.36 41.11
C SER A 262 -17.31 -5.83 40.74
N ILE A 263 -16.13 -6.35 41.08
CA ILE A 263 -15.68 -7.71 40.76
C ILE A 263 -15.21 -8.36 42.07
N GLU A 264 -15.78 -9.49 42.44
CA GLU A 264 -15.29 -10.33 43.53
C GLU A 264 -14.57 -11.56 42.95
N MET A 265 -13.31 -11.74 43.37
CA MET A 265 -12.49 -12.87 42.95
C MET A 265 -12.83 -14.11 43.78
N SER A 266 -13.16 -15.23 43.13
CA SER A 266 -13.43 -16.51 43.79
C SER A 266 -12.90 -17.67 42.97
N GLN A 267 -12.38 -18.71 43.65
CA GLN A 267 -11.80 -19.89 42.99
C GLN A 267 -12.85 -20.78 42.29
N ASN A 268 -14.15 -20.59 42.59
CA ASN A 268 -15.26 -21.31 41.97
C ASN A 268 -16.16 -20.41 41.09
N ALA A 269 -15.63 -19.27 40.65
CA ALA A 269 -16.37 -18.31 39.85
C ALA A 269 -16.51 -18.73 38.37
N PRO A 270 -17.59 -18.32 37.68
CA PRO A 270 -17.71 -18.49 36.23
C PRO A 270 -16.62 -17.71 35.49
N THR A 271 -16.20 -18.22 34.33
CA THR A 271 -15.25 -17.52 33.46
C THR A 271 -15.96 -16.38 32.72
N ILE A 272 -15.46 -15.17 32.90
CA ILE A 272 -15.94 -13.96 32.26
C ILE A 272 -14.87 -13.42 31.30
N TYR A 273 -15.29 -13.03 30.11
CA TYR A 273 -14.44 -12.49 29.06
C TYR A 273 -14.60 -10.97 29.04
N PHE A 274 -13.62 -10.26 29.61
CA PHE A 274 -13.57 -8.81 29.64
C PHE A 274 -12.95 -8.25 28.36
N LEU A 275 -13.58 -7.24 27.82
CA LEU A 275 -13.12 -6.58 26.61
C LEU A 275 -11.91 -5.67 26.91
N GLU A 276 -10.84 -5.83 26.14
CA GLU A 276 -9.61 -5.03 26.25
C GLU A 276 -9.14 -4.52 24.89
N TYR A 277 -8.62 -3.29 24.84
CA TYR A 277 -8.04 -2.72 23.62
C TYR A 277 -6.67 -3.33 23.31
N LYS A 278 -6.50 -3.83 22.08
CA LYS A 278 -5.23 -4.34 21.57
C LYS A 278 -4.50 -3.23 20.82
N ALA A 279 -3.44 -2.69 21.42
CA ALA A 279 -2.56 -1.77 20.71
C ALA A 279 -1.93 -2.44 19.47
N LYS A 280 -2.17 -1.89 18.28
CA LYS A 280 -1.47 -2.33 17.06
C LYS A 280 0.03 -2.02 17.18
N PRO A 281 0.92 -3.02 17.12
CA PRO A 281 2.35 -2.75 17.15
C PRO A 281 2.77 -2.08 15.85
N ASN A 282 3.51 -0.97 15.96
CA ASN A 282 4.09 -0.30 14.80
C ASN A 282 5.13 -1.22 14.14
N ARG A 283 4.87 -1.67 12.90
CA ARG A 283 5.74 -2.56 12.12
C ARG A 283 6.59 -1.83 11.08
N TRP A 284 7.11 -0.65 11.44
CA TRP A 284 8.01 0.14 10.59
C TRP A 284 9.22 -0.66 10.06
N TRP A 285 9.66 -1.69 10.79
CA TRP A 285 10.74 -2.60 10.40
C TRP A 285 10.45 -3.39 9.10
N ILE A 286 9.19 -3.54 8.68
CA ILE A 286 8.85 -4.13 7.38
C ILE A 286 9.39 -3.27 6.24
N TRP A 287 9.29 -1.94 6.35
CA TRP A 287 9.83 -1.01 5.36
C TRP A 287 11.36 -1.00 5.34
N LEU A 288 12.01 -1.26 6.48
CA LEU A 288 13.47 -1.48 6.51
C LEU A 288 13.88 -2.71 5.70
N ILE A 289 13.15 -3.84 5.83
CA ILE A 289 13.45 -5.06 5.08
C ILE A 289 13.28 -4.83 3.56
N VAL A 290 12.21 -4.14 3.15
CA VAL A 290 11.96 -3.79 1.75
C VAL A 290 13.07 -2.90 1.19
N ALA A 291 13.50 -1.89 1.95
CA ALA A 291 14.57 -0.98 1.54
C ALA A 291 15.92 -1.72 1.39
N VAL A 292 16.28 -2.57 2.35
CA VAL A 292 17.52 -3.36 2.30
C VAL A 292 17.50 -4.34 1.12
N GLY A 293 16.37 -5.00 0.87
CA GLY A 293 16.19 -5.88 -0.28
C GLY A 293 16.39 -5.14 -1.62
N GLY A 294 15.84 -3.93 -1.74
CA GLY A 294 16.03 -3.08 -2.92
C GLY A 294 17.49 -2.71 -3.18
N ILE A 295 18.25 -2.37 -2.13
CA ILE A 295 19.68 -2.03 -2.25
C ILE A 295 20.51 -3.23 -2.74
N ILE A 296 20.24 -4.43 -2.22
CA ILE A 296 20.95 -5.65 -2.64
C ILE A 296 20.72 -5.94 -4.13
N ILE A 297 19.48 -5.79 -4.61
CA ILE A 297 19.16 -5.99 -6.03
C ILE A 297 19.90 -4.99 -6.91
N ILE A 298 19.94 -3.71 -6.52
CA ILE A 298 20.67 -2.66 -7.26
C ILE A 298 22.17 -2.99 -7.31
N LEU A 299 22.75 -3.45 -6.20
CA LEU A 299 24.17 -3.85 -6.16
C LEU A 299 24.45 -5.04 -7.09
N LEU A 300 23.59 -6.08 -7.08
CA LEU A 300 23.73 -7.22 -7.98
C LEU A 300 23.61 -6.83 -9.46
N CYS A 301 22.65 -5.96 -9.80
CA CYS A 301 22.49 -5.43 -11.15
C CYS A 301 23.72 -4.62 -11.60
N SER A 302 24.27 -3.78 -10.72
CA SER A 302 25.46 -2.97 -11.03
C SER A 302 26.72 -3.81 -11.25
N LEU A 303 26.93 -4.86 -10.43
CA LEU A 303 28.03 -5.81 -10.60
C LEU A 303 27.91 -6.59 -11.91
N TYR A 304 26.70 -7.03 -12.25
CA TYR A 304 26.43 -7.71 -13.53
C TYR A 304 26.77 -6.81 -14.72
N TYR A 305 26.32 -5.55 -14.69
CA TYR A 305 26.60 -4.57 -15.74
C TYR A 305 28.11 -4.28 -15.89
N ALA A 306 28.83 -4.12 -14.76
CA ALA A 306 30.28 -3.91 -14.77
C ALA A 306 31.04 -5.09 -15.40
N LYS A 307 30.63 -6.32 -15.08
CA LYS A 307 31.23 -7.55 -15.65
C LYS A 307 31.01 -7.62 -17.17
N GLN A 308 29.80 -7.30 -17.64
CA GLN A 308 29.47 -7.28 -19.06
C GLN A 308 30.30 -6.23 -19.83
N LYS A 309 30.48 -5.04 -19.25
CA LYS A 309 31.29 -3.97 -19.84
C LYS A 309 32.76 -4.36 -20.00
N LYS A 310 33.33 -5.07 -19.00
CA LYS A 310 34.72 -5.53 -19.04
C LYS A 310 34.96 -6.56 -20.17
N HIS A 311 34.08 -7.55 -20.30
CA HIS A 311 34.18 -8.56 -21.37
C HIS A 311 34.09 -7.94 -22.77
N LYS A 312 33.24 -6.93 -22.97
CA LYS A 312 33.14 -6.24 -24.26
C LYS A 312 34.43 -5.51 -24.64
N ALA A 313 35.10 -4.86 -23.67
CA ALA A 313 36.34 -4.13 -23.91
C ALA A 313 37.52 -5.05 -24.26
N GLU A 314 37.61 -6.23 -23.64
CA GLU A 314 38.66 -7.23 -23.95
C GLU A 314 38.50 -7.78 -25.38
N GLY A 315 37.26 -8.09 -25.80
CA GLY A 315 36.98 -8.56 -27.16
C GLY A 315 37.29 -7.55 -28.27
N GLU A 316 37.18 -6.24 -28.00
CA GLU A 316 37.55 -5.20 -28.97
C GLU A 316 39.08 -5.04 -29.14
N ARG A 317 39.86 -5.29 -28.09
CA ARG A 317 41.34 -5.22 -28.14
C ARG A 317 41.92 -6.32 -29.03
N GLU A 318 41.44 -7.55 -28.89
CA GLU A 318 41.90 -8.68 -29.71
C GLU A 318 41.57 -8.48 -31.20
N LYS A 319 40.40 -7.91 -31.51
CA LYS A 319 40.01 -7.60 -32.90
C LYS A 319 40.94 -6.57 -33.54
N LYS A 320 41.29 -5.50 -32.80
CA LYS A 320 42.24 -4.49 -33.28
C LYS A 320 43.63 -5.06 -33.53
N GLN A 321 44.09 -5.97 -32.67
CA GLN A 321 45.40 -6.62 -32.82
C GLN A 321 45.46 -7.51 -34.07
N LYS A 322 44.40 -8.28 -34.35
CA LYS A 322 44.32 -9.15 -35.53
C LYS A 322 44.31 -8.38 -36.85
N MET A 323 43.59 -7.26 -36.94
CA MET A 323 43.58 -6.43 -38.16
C MET A 323 44.96 -5.86 -38.50
N LEU A 324 45.73 -5.44 -37.49
CA LEU A 324 47.03 -4.78 -37.70
C LEU A 324 48.08 -5.75 -38.22
N ILE A 325 48.07 -6.99 -37.73
CA ILE A 325 48.96 -8.06 -38.20
C ILE A 325 48.67 -8.40 -39.67
N GLN A 326 47.39 -8.48 -40.05
CA GLN A 326 47.00 -8.79 -41.42
C GLN A 326 47.37 -7.67 -42.41
N GLU A 327 47.29 -6.41 -42.00
CA GLU A 327 47.67 -5.24 -42.80
C GLU A 327 49.19 -5.17 -43.04
N LEU A 328 50.01 -5.60 -42.06
CA LEU A 328 51.47 -5.67 -42.19
C LEU A 328 51.90 -6.88 -43.03
N ALA A 329 51.26 -8.04 -42.86
CA ALA A 329 51.56 -9.25 -43.63
C ALA A 329 51.17 -9.12 -45.11
N GLY A 330 50.01 -8.51 -45.42
CA GLY A 330 49.55 -8.32 -46.80
C GLY A 330 50.41 -7.36 -47.63
N ASN A 331 51.22 -6.52 -46.97
CA ASN A 331 52.08 -5.53 -47.62
C ASN A 331 53.53 -6.01 -47.87
N ALA A 332 53.88 -7.23 -47.41
CA ALA A 332 55.23 -7.79 -47.47
C ALA A 332 55.47 -8.75 -48.66
N ILE A 333 54.52 -8.87 -49.58
CA ILE A 333 54.67 -9.71 -50.78
C ILE A 333 54.91 -8.80 -52.01
N PRO A 334 56.07 -8.88 -52.68
CA PRO A 334 56.21 -8.34 -54.03
C PRO A 334 55.34 -9.17 -54.98
N SER A 335 54.42 -8.49 -55.65
CA SER A 335 53.64 -9.01 -56.75
C SER A 335 54.56 -9.60 -57.82
N THR A 336 54.52 -10.92 -58.00
CA THR A 336 54.72 -11.53 -59.31
C THR A 336 53.58 -12.51 -59.55
N VAL A 337 52.93 -12.29 -60.68
CA VAL A 337 51.87 -13.10 -61.26
C VAL A 337 52.49 -14.41 -61.73
N ASP A 338 51.93 -15.56 -61.32
CA ASP A 338 51.55 -16.69 -62.19
C ASP A 338 51.26 -17.95 -61.36
N ASP A 339 50.01 -18.39 -61.48
CA ASP A 339 49.55 -19.73 -61.82
C ASP A 339 49.97 -21.00 -61.04
N GLU A 340 49.01 -21.92 -61.05
CA GLU A 340 48.86 -23.24 -60.46
C GLU A 340 50.10 -24.11 -60.12
N GLY A 341 49.98 -24.84 -59.00
CA GLY A 341 50.30 -26.28 -59.00
C GLY A 341 51.39 -26.81 -58.04
N LYS A 342 50.91 -27.55 -57.02
CA LYS A 342 51.51 -28.73 -56.37
C LYS A 342 52.73 -28.65 -55.43
N LYS A 343 52.50 -29.30 -54.28
CA LYS A 343 53.40 -29.80 -53.21
C LYS A 343 54.67 -30.52 -53.70
N GLN A 344 55.83 -30.24 -53.09
CA GLN A 344 56.58 -31.18 -52.21
C GLN A 344 57.85 -30.56 -51.58
N ASN A 345 57.98 -30.82 -50.27
CA ASN A 345 59.15 -31.04 -49.38
C ASN A 345 60.51 -30.32 -49.50
N ASN A 346 60.95 -29.93 -48.28
CA ASN A 346 62.29 -29.74 -47.72
C ASN A 346 63.09 -28.44 -47.94
N ASP A 347 63.64 -28.03 -46.80
CA ASP A 347 64.76 -27.13 -46.53
C ASP A 347 64.65 -25.63 -46.85
N GLY A 348 64.77 -24.85 -45.76
CA GLY A 348 65.60 -23.66 -45.72
C GLY A 348 65.24 -22.55 -46.71
N LYS A 349 64.13 -21.85 -46.46
CA LYS A 349 63.97 -20.49 -46.99
C LYS A 349 63.23 -19.64 -45.98
N ASN A 350 63.99 -18.87 -45.20
CA ASN A 350 63.48 -17.82 -44.31
C ASN A 350 62.76 -16.77 -45.16
N SER A 351 61.47 -16.95 -45.41
CA SER A 351 60.57 -15.82 -45.59
C SER A 351 60.56 -15.09 -44.25
N HIS A 352 61.00 -13.83 -44.21
CA HIS A 352 60.99 -13.02 -42.99
C HIS A 352 59.55 -12.86 -42.48
N GLU A 353 59.10 -13.78 -41.63
CA GLU A 353 57.86 -13.65 -40.88
C GLU A 353 58.08 -12.56 -39.82
N PHE A 354 57.32 -11.47 -39.90
CA PHE A 354 57.39 -10.41 -38.92
C PHE A 354 56.89 -10.92 -37.57
N HIS A 355 57.73 -10.84 -36.53
CA HIS A 355 57.37 -11.35 -35.20
C HIS A 355 56.66 -10.26 -34.37
N VAL A 356 55.54 -10.60 -33.74
CA VAL A 356 54.91 -9.73 -32.73
C VAL A 356 55.53 -10.07 -31.39
N PHE A 357 56.33 -9.15 -30.85
CA PHE A 357 56.95 -9.30 -29.54
C PHE A 357 55.99 -8.86 -28.43
N SER A 358 55.99 -9.56 -27.29
CA SER A 358 55.32 -9.08 -26.08
C SER A 358 56.13 -7.95 -25.45
N PHE A 359 55.46 -7.03 -24.75
CA PHE A 359 56.15 -5.97 -24.01
C PHE A 359 57.17 -6.53 -23.03
N GLU A 360 56.82 -7.62 -22.33
CA GLU A 360 57.72 -8.31 -21.40
C GLU A 360 59.02 -8.74 -22.06
N SER A 361 58.95 -9.30 -23.28
CA SER A 361 60.14 -9.75 -24.02
C SER A 361 61.06 -8.56 -24.34
N ILE A 362 60.49 -7.42 -24.72
CA ILE A 362 61.22 -6.19 -25.02
C ILE A 362 61.80 -5.57 -23.74
N TYR A 363 61.02 -5.56 -22.66
CA TYR A 363 61.39 -5.05 -21.36
C TYR A 363 62.60 -5.79 -20.80
N VAL A 364 62.59 -7.12 -20.85
CA VAL A 364 63.73 -7.95 -20.46
C VAL A 364 64.91 -7.75 -21.41
N ALA A 365 64.68 -7.76 -22.73
CA ALA A 365 65.75 -7.62 -23.71
C ALA A 365 66.53 -6.30 -23.59
N THR A 366 65.88 -5.24 -23.10
CA THR A 366 66.48 -3.90 -22.92
C THR A 366 66.98 -3.62 -21.50
N SER A 367 66.90 -4.60 -20.60
CA SER A 367 67.14 -4.41 -19.16
C SER A 367 66.31 -3.25 -18.59
N ASN A 368 64.99 -3.33 -18.76
CA ASN A 368 64.05 -2.28 -18.35
C ASN A 368 64.35 -0.91 -18.99
N PHE A 369 64.61 -0.90 -20.30
CA PHE A 369 64.95 0.33 -21.04
C PHE A 369 66.07 1.16 -20.35
N SER A 370 67.08 0.48 -19.81
CA SER A 370 68.19 1.12 -19.11
C SER A 370 68.85 2.19 -19.98
N THR A 371 69.19 3.32 -19.37
CA THR A 371 69.92 4.41 -20.04
C THR A 371 71.29 3.97 -20.55
N GLU A 372 71.89 2.94 -19.94
CA GLU A 372 73.16 2.34 -20.38
C GLU A 372 73.04 1.66 -21.75
N ASN A 373 71.84 1.18 -22.09
CA ASN A 373 71.53 0.57 -23.37
C ASN A 373 71.03 1.57 -24.40
N LYS A 374 70.94 2.87 -24.08
CA LYS A 374 70.41 3.87 -25.01
C LYS A 374 71.45 4.18 -26.10
N LEU A 375 71.10 3.85 -27.34
CA LEU A 375 71.93 4.09 -28.52
C LEU A 375 71.81 5.53 -29.04
N GLY A 376 70.65 6.16 -28.84
CA GLY A 376 70.38 7.53 -29.26
C GLY A 376 68.93 7.95 -29.05
N GLU A 377 68.63 9.23 -29.24
CA GLU A 377 67.27 9.77 -29.20
C GLU A 377 67.14 10.92 -30.20
N GLY A 378 66.02 10.94 -30.92
CA GLY A 378 65.64 12.04 -31.81
C GLY A 378 64.16 12.39 -31.65
N GLY A 379 63.62 13.19 -32.57
CA GLY A 379 62.21 13.63 -32.52
C GLY A 379 61.17 12.50 -32.48
N PHE A 380 61.55 11.29 -32.90
CA PHE A 380 60.70 10.10 -32.96
C PHE A 380 60.91 9.13 -31.79
N GLY A 381 61.61 9.57 -30.73
CA GLY A 381 61.83 8.80 -29.51
C GLY A 381 63.19 8.11 -29.40
N PRO A 382 63.47 7.48 -28.25
CA PRO A 382 64.73 6.82 -27.96
C PRO A 382 64.88 5.45 -28.65
N VAL A 383 66.13 5.11 -28.99
CA VAL A 383 66.54 3.80 -29.50
C VAL A 383 67.42 3.12 -28.47
N TYR A 384 67.12 1.88 -28.14
CA TYR A 384 67.84 1.05 -27.17
C TYR A 384 68.50 -0.15 -27.85
N LYS A 385 69.67 -0.53 -27.37
CA LYS A 385 70.28 -1.84 -27.62
C LYS A 385 69.55 -2.87 -26.77
N GLY A 386 69.16 -3.98 -27.37
CA GLY A 386 68.59 -5.13 -26.67
C GLY A 386 69.25 -6.42 -27.09
N LYS A 387 69.07 -7.47 -26.27
CA LYS A 387 69.50 -8.83 -26.58
C LYS A 387 68.33 -9.79 -26.44
N LEU A 388 67.96 -10.44 -27.53
CA LEU A 388 66.90 -11.45 -27.54
C LEU A 388 67.35 -12.72 -26.79
N PRO A 389 66.41 -13.60 -26.36
CA PRO A 389 66.74 -14.83 -25.63
C PRO A 389 67.67 -15.78 -26.40
N ASN A 390 67.64 -15.74 -27.73
CA ASN A 390 68.54 -16.49 -28.61
C ASN A 390 69.96 -15.89 -28.70
N GLY A 391 70.24 -14.81 -27.98
CA GLY A 391 71.52 -14.12 -27.96
C GLY A 391 71.70 -13.06 -29.06
N GLN A 392 70.73 -12.90 -29.96
CA GLN A 392 70.78 -11.92 -31.04
C GLN A 392 70.68 -10.49 -30.50
N GLU A 393 71.63 -9.63 -30.88
CA GLU A 393 71.57 -8.20 -30.56
C GLU A 393 70.62 -7.48 -31.53
N ILE A 394 69.78 -6.60 -30.98
CA ILE A 394 68.76 -5.85 -31.73
C ILE A 394 68.74 -4.39 -31.30
N ALA A 395 68.27 -3.53 -32.21
CA ALA A 395 67.92 -2.14 -31.88
C ALA A 395 66.40 -2.02 -31.72
N ILE A 396 65.96 -1.42 -30.62
CA ILE A 396 64.55 -1.24 -30.25
C ILE A 396 64.27 0.24 -30.20
N LYS A 397 63.53 0.74 -31.18
CA LYS A 397 63.02 2.12 -31.19
C LYS A 397 61.70 2.17 -30.43
N ARG A 398 61.65 2.98 -29.37
CA ARG A 398 60.42 3.26 -28.62
C ARG A 398 59.89 4.62 -29.07
N LEU A 399 58.67 4.66 -29.60
CA LEU A 399 58.04 5.92 -29.97
C LEU A 399 57.66 6.73 -28.73
N SER A 400 57.84 8.05 -28.81
CA SER A 400 57.50 8.97 -27.73
C SER A 400 55.99 9.17 -27.61
N LYS A 401 55.50 9.39 -26.38
CA LYS A 401 54.07 9.68 -26.12
C LYS A 401 53.63 11.07 -26.61
N SER A 402 54.56 11.95 -26.95
CA SER A 402 54.33 13.36 -27.30
C SER A 402 54.07 13.61 -28.79
N SER A 403 54.15 12.59 -29.65
CA SER A 403 53.77 12.75 -31.06
C SER A 403 52.25 12.78 -31.20
N ALA A 404 51.72 13.86 -31.78
CA ALA A 404 50.29 14.12 -31.94
C ALA A 404 49.52 13.09 -32.79
N GLN A 405 50.19 12.09 -33.37
CA GLN A 405 49.58 11.04 -34.23
C GLN A 405 49.91 9.59 -33.83
N GLY A 406 50.69 9.36 -32.77
CA GLY A 406 50.97 8.07 -32.09
C GLY A 406 50.87 6.79 -32.94
N LEU A 407 49.68 6.16 -32.95
CA LEU A 407 49.46 4.86 -33.60
C LEU A 407 49.51 4.92 -35.14
N VAL A 408 49.11 6.04 -35.74
CA VAL A 408 49.12 6.21 -37.21
C VAL A 408 50.56 6.37 -37.71
N GLU A 409 51.38 7.10 -36.97
CA GLU A 409 52.80 7.27 -37.26
C GLU A 409 53.57 5.96 -37.08
N PHE A 410 53.31 5.23 -35.98
CA PHE A 410 53.84 3.89 -35.77
C PHE A 410 53.54 2.96 -36.95
N LYS A 411 52.27 2.95 -37.40
CA LYS A 411 51.85 2.14 -38.55
C LYS A 411 52.62 2.53 -39.82
N ASN A 412 52.72 3.82 -40.12
CA ASN A 412 53.40 4.29 -41.33
C ASN A 412 54.90 3.92 -41.32
N GLU A 413 55.58 4.11 -40.19
CA GLU A 413 57.00 3.78 -40.06
C GLU A 413 57.22 2.26 -40.15
N ALA A 414 56.42 1.46 -39.45
CA ALA A 414 56.52 0.01 -39.49
C ALA A 414 56.27 -0.56 -40.89
N ILE A 415 55.25 -0.06 -41.61
CA ILE A 415 54.96 -0.47 -42.99
C ILE A 415 56.09 -0.05 -43.94
N LEU A 416 56.64 1.15 -43.79
CA LEU A 416 57.68 1.65 -44.67
C LEU A 416 58.99 0.87 -44.52
N ILE A 417 59.43 0.58 -43.28
CA ILE A 417 60.62 -0.24 -43.05
C ILE A 417 60.37 -1.69 -43.47
N ALA A 418 59.16 -2.22 -43.25
CA ALA A 418 58.81 -3.57 -43.72
C ALA A 418 58.90 -3.72 -45.25
N LYS A 419 58.58 -2.66 -46.01
CA LYS A 419 58.66 -2.63 -47.48
C LYS A 419 60.08 -2.40 -48.03
N LEU A 420 60.96 -1.74 -47.27
CA LEU A 420 62.31 -1.36 -47.71
C LEU A 420 63.35 -2.41 -47.30
N GLN A 421 63.36 -3.56 -48.00
CA GLN A 421 64.41 -4.56 -47.83
C GLN A 421 65.59 -4.28 -48.77
N HIS A 422 66.66 -3.68 -48.24
CA HIS A 422 67.89 -3.41 -48.98
C HIS A 422 69.12 -3.76 -48.15
N THR A 423 70.20 -4.24 -48.76
CA THR A 423 71.42 -4.71 -48.06
C THR A 423 72.11 -3.64 -47.21
N ASN A 424 71.89 -2.37 -47.54
CA ASN A 424 72.45 -1.21 -46.83
C ASN A 424 71.44 -0.52 -45.90
N LEU A 425 70.23 -1.08 -45.70
CA LEU A 425 69.20 -0.54 -44.80
C LEU A 425 68.92 -1.52 -43.66
N VAL A 426 68.48 -1.00 -42.51
CA VAL A 426 68.14 -1.81 -41.34
C VAL A 426 66.87 -2.64 -41.62
N SER A 427 66.93 -3.93 -41.28
CA SER A 427 65.79 -4.84 -41.40
C SER A 427 64.92 -4.81 -40.15
N LEU A 428 63.60 -4.67 -40.33
CA LEU A 428 62.64 -4.77 -39.24
C LEU A 428 62.37 -6.25 -38.93
N LEU A 429 62.67 -6.67 -37.70
CA LEU A 429 62.45 -8.05 -37.23
C LEU A 429 61.03 -8.28 -36.69
N GLY A 430 60.39 -7.22 -36.18
CA GLY A 430 59.10 -7.32 -35.52
C GLY A 430 58.73 -6.04 -34.78
N PHE A 431 57.59 -6.07 -34.09
CA PHE A 431 57.04 -4.91 -33.40
C PHE A 431 56.23 -5.30 -32.16
N CYS A 432 55.93 -4.32 -31.31
CA CYS A 432 55.07 -4.47 -30.13
C CYS A 432 54.11 -3.26 -30.04
N ILE A 433 52.84 -3.50 -29.69
CA ILE A 433 51.78 -2.48 -29.60
C ILE A 433 51.34 -2.25 -28.14
N GLN A 434 51.89 -2.99 -27.18
CA GLN A 434 51.56 -2.86 -25.77
C GLN A 434 52.33 -1.68 -25.15
N GLU A 435 51.64 -0.89 -24.31
CA GLU A 435 52.21 0.31 -23.66
C GLU A 435 53.05 0.01 -22.41
#